data_AF-A0A8J3H2V0-F1
#
_entry.id   AF-A0A8J3H2V0-F1
#
_cell.length_a   1.000
_cell.length_b   1.000
_cell.length_c   1.000
_cell.angle_alpha   90.00
_cell.angle_beta   90.00
_cell.angle_gamma   90.00
#
_symmetry.space_group_name_H-M   'P 1'
#
loop_
_entity.id
_entity.type
_entity.pdbx_description
1 polymer ?
#
loop_
_entity_poly.entity_id
_entity_poly.type
_entity_poly.pdbx_seq_one_letter_code
_entity_poly.pdbx_strand_id
1 'polypeptide(L)'
;MRATKAGTIQDAVQRCYRAAGGVEAVAEQLGLANSTVSYGTERNEARPGGIGVNYLVRLAMIDARCALPLAEFFSDLAGGVYQPVLPAADVISLYARCGLVAKECGEAQAAAIQAADTRSPRDIEAAEREIDEAIASLVRQRAALRSERGAA
;
A
#
# COMPACT_ATOMS: atom_id res chain seq x y z
N MET A 1 -5.29 -24.64 -7.43
CA MET A 1 -3.94 -24.34 -6.89
C MET A 1 -3.89 -24.78 -5.43
N ARG A 2 -2.88 -25.54 -4.99
CA ARG A 2 -2.81 -26.08 -3.61
C ARG A 2 -2.62 -24.96 -2.57
N ALA A 3 -3.03 -25.19 -1.33
CA ALA A 3 -2.85 -24.24 -0.23
C ALA A 3 -1.36 -24.14 0.15
N THR A 4 -0.83 -22.92 0.27
CA THR A 4 0.54 -22.66 0.72
C THR A 4 0.52 -22.07 2.13
N LYS A 5 1.62 -22.26 2.89
CA LYS A 5 1.75 -21.70 4.25
C LYS A 5 1.95 -20.18 4.15
N ALA A 6 1.12 -19.42 4.87
CA ALA A 6 1.22 -17.97 4.91
C ALA A 6 2.62 -17.49 5.34
N GLY A 7 3.10 -16.41 4.72
CA GLY A 7 4.40 -15.80 5.02
C GLY A 7 5.61 -16.56 4.46
N THR A 8 5.39 -17.50 3.53
CA THR A 8 6.49 -18.17 2.80
C THR A 8 6.62 -17.60 1.40
N ILE A 9 7.79 -17.78 0.76
CA ILE A 9 8.00 -17.34 -0.63
C ILE A 9 6.96 -17.97 -1.58
N GLN A 10 6.52 -19.20 -1.31
CA GLN A 10 5.48 -19.85 -2.12
C GLN A 10 4.10 -19.19 -1.95
N ASP A 11 3.80 -18.62 -0.78
CA ASP A 11 2.59 -17.82 -0.55
C ASP A 11 2.68 -16.48 -1.30
N ALA A 12 3.83 -15.80 -1.27
CA ALA A 12 4.05 -14.60 -2.06
C ALA A 12 3.89 -14.86 -3.57
N VAL A 13 4.46 -15.95 -4.09
CA VAL A 13 4.29 -16.40 -5.48
C VAL A 13 2.82 -16.71 -5.79
N GLN A 14 2.13 -17.38 -4.88
CA GLN A 14 0.70 -17.70 -5.05
C GLN A 14 -0.16 -16.43 -5.14
N ARG A 15 0.15 -15.40 -4.33
CA ARG A 15 -0.53 -14.10 -4.36
C ARG A 15 -0.24 -13.34 -5.66
N CYS A 16 1.00 -13.39 -6.17
CA CYS A 16 1.35 -12.83 -7.48
C CYS A 16 0.47 -13.43 -8.58
N TYR A 17 0.32 -14.77 -8.60
CA TYR A 17 -0.48 -15.42 -9.64
C TYR A 17 -1.96 -15.06 -9.54
N ARG A 18 -2.50 -14.95 -8.33
CA ARG A 18 -3.89 -14.47 -8.14
C ARG A 18 -4.05 -13.03 -8.64
N ALA A 19 -3.08 -12.15 -8.35
CA ALA A 19 -3.09 -10.76 -8.81
C ALA A 19 -3.06 -10.64 -10.34
N ALA A 20 -2.32 -11.53 -11.02
CA ALA A 20 -2.28 -11.63 -12.48
C ALA A 20 -3.49 -12.33 -13.13
N GLY A 21 -4.47 -12.79 -12.35
CA GLY A 21 -5.68 -13.46 -12.88
C GLY A 21 -5.62 -15.00 -12.92
N GLY A 22 -4.61 -15.61 -12.28
CA GLY A 22 -4.49 -17.06 -12.14
C GLY A 22 -3.30 -17.64 -12.91
N VAL A 23 -3.05 -18.94 -12.70
CA VAL A 23 -1.90 -19.67 -13.29
C VAL A 23 -1.92 -19.63 -14.82
N GLU A 24 -3.11 -19.73 -15.41
CA GLU A 24 -3.32 -19.74 -16.87
C GLU A 24 -2.96 -18.40 -17.51
N ALA A 25 -3.41 -17.29 -16.90
CA ALA A 25 -3.07 -15.95 -17.34
C ALA A 25 -1.56 -15.67 -17.22
N VAL A 26 -0.93 -16.12 -16.13
CA VAL A 26 0.52 -16.00 -15.94
C VAL A 26 1.31 -16.80 -16.99
N ALA A 27 0.87 -18.02 -17.30
CA ALA A 27 1.52 -18.85 -18.31
C ALA A 27 1.46 -18.21 -19.69
N GLU A 28 0.30 -17.67 -20.07
CA GLU A 28 0.12 -16.90 -21.29
C GLU A 28 1.04 -15.66 -21.32
N GLN A 29 1.04 -14.86 -20.26
CA GLN A 29 1.88 -13.64 -20.16
C GLN A 29 3.38 -13.93 -20.23
N LEU A 30 3.83 -15.06 -19.68
CA LEU A 30 5.23 -15.45 -19.69
C LEU A 30 5.64 -16.23 -20.95
N GLY A 31 4.69 -16.56 -21.84
CA GLY A 31 4.94 -17.41 -22.99
C GLY A 31 5.37 -18.83 -22.61
N LEU A 32 4.88 -19.34 -21.47
CA LEU A 32 5.22 -20.64 -20.92
C LEU A 32 4.02 -21.59 -21.03
N ALA A 33 4.30 -22.90 -21.10
CA ALA A 33 3.26 -23.89 -20.94
C ALA A 33 2.68 -23.84 -19.50
N ASN A 34 1.36 -24.02 -19.36
CA ASN A 34 0.68 -24.12 -18.06
C ASN A 34 1.31 -25.14 -17.12
N SER A 35 1.74 -26.28 -17.67
CA SER A 35 2.44 -27.33 -16.93
C SER A 35 3.76 -26.83 -16.34
N THR A 36 4.50 -25.96 -17.03
CA THR A 36 5.77 -25.39 -16.56
C THR A 36 5.57 -24.45 -15.38
N VAL A 37 4.54 -23.61 -15.43
CA VAL A 37 4.21 -22.67 -14.35
C VAL A 37 3.63 -23.41 -13.13
N SER A 38 2.77 -24.39 -13.36
CA SER A 38 2.23 -25.26 -12.33
C SER A 38 3.33 -26.09 -11.64
N TYR A 39 4.21 -26.72 -12.43
CA TYR A 39 5.35 -27.49 -11.93
C TYR A 39 6.34 -26.61 -11.16
N GLY A 40 6.63 -25.39 -11.63
CA GLY A 40 7.50 -24.45 -10.94
C GLY A 40 6.94 -23.89 -9.62
N THR A 41 5.66 -24.08 -9.33
CA THR A 41 5.04 -23.67 -8.06
C THR A 41 4.77 -24.82 -7.11
N GLU A 42 5.04 -26.05 -7.53
CA GLU A 42 4.89 -27.22 -6.67
C GLU A 42 5.98 -27.22 -5.58
N ARG A 43 5.57 -27.44 -4.32
CA ARG A 43 6.51 -27.71 -3.23
C ARG A 43 7.03 -29.13 -3.39
N ASN A 44 8.21 -29.28 -3.97
CA ASN A 44 8.90 -30.56 -4.13
C ASN A 44 10.21 -30.56 -3.33
N GLU A 45 10.32 -31.47 -2.35
CA GLU A 45 11.53 -31.62 -1.52
C GLU A 45 12.73 -32.15 -2.32
N ALA A 46 12.50 -32.89 -3.41
CA ALA A 46 13.55 -33.43 -4.27
C ALA A 46 14.18 -32.38 -5.21
N ARG A 47 13.52 -31.22 -5.41
CA ARG A 47 14.04 -30.07 -6.14
C ARG A 47 13.52 -28.78 -5.49
N PRO A 48 14.23 -28.20 -4.51
CA PRO A 48 13.76 -27.05 -3.75
C PRO A 48 13.66 -25.74 -4.56
N GLY A 49 14.02 -25.77 -5.85
CA GLY A 49 13.92 -24.62 -6.75
C GLY A 49 12.53 -24.50 -7.35
N GLY A 50 11.68 -23.68 -6.73
CA GLY A 50 10.48 -23.17 -7.38
C GLY A 50 10.81 -22.25 -8.56
N ILE A 51 9.82 -21.51 -9.06
CA ILE A 51 10.03 -20.56 -10.16
C ILE A 51 11.13 -19.56 -9.77
N GLY A 52 12.15 -19.41 -10.63
CA GLY A 52 13.31 -18.58 -10.32
C GLY A 52 12.93 -17.11 -10.13
N VAL A 53 13.66 -16.39 -9.27
CA VAL A 53 13.44 -14.95 -8.99
C VAL A 53 13.39 -14.12 -10.28
N ASN A 54 14.17 -14.49 -11.30
CA ASN A 54 14.15 -13.82 -12.60
C ASN A 54 12.81 -13.91 -13.33
N TYR A 55 12.04 -15.00 -13.17
CA TYR A 55 10.69 -15.12 -13.74
C TYR A 55 9.69 -14.27 -12.98
N LEU A 56 9.83 -14.16 -11.65
CA LEU A 56 9.00 -13.28 -10.82
C LEU A 56 9.25 -11.81 -11.14
N VAL A 57 10.52 -11.42 -11.35
CA VAL A 57 10.89 -10.08 -11.81
C VAL A 57 10.29 -9.79 -13.18
N ARG A 58 10.41 -10.72 -14.15
CA ARG A 58 9.79 -10.57 -15.48
C ARG A 58 8.27 -10.43 -15.38
N LEU A 59 7.61 -11.22 -14.54
CA LEU A 59 6.17 -11.13 -14.31
C LEU A 59 5.78 -9.77 -13.71
N ALA A 60 6.54 -9.28 -12.71
CA ALA A 60 6.33 -7.98 -12.10
C ALA A 60 6.58 -6.80 -13.07
N MET A 61 7.48 -6.96 -14.05
CA MET A 61 7.69 -5.98 -15.12
C MET A 61 6.56 -5.97 -16.15
N ILE A 62 5.91 -7.11 -16.38
CA ILE A 62 4.76 -7.25 -17.29
C ILE A 62 3.47 -6.74 -16.61
N ASP A 63 3.26 -7.12 -15.36
CA ASP A 63 2.11 -6.72 -14.56
C ASP A 63 2.56 -6.21 -13.18
N ALA A 64 2.49 -4.89 -13.00
CA ALA A 64 2.91 -4.22 -11.78
C ALA A 64 2.17 -4.70 -10.53
N ARG A 65 0.98 -5.30 -10.65
CA ARG A 65 0.24 -5.88 -9.52
C ARG A 65 0.97 -7.09 -8.92
N CYS A 66 1.85 -7.74 -9.68
CA CYS A 66 2.70 -8.82 -9.19
C CYS A 66 3.93 -8.32 -8.42
N ALA A 67 4.28 -7.03 -8.52
CA ALA A 67 5.39 -6.45 -7.76
C ALA A 67 5.03 -6.26 -6.28
N LEU A 68 3.76 -5.93 -5.99
CA LEU A 68 3.28 -5.61 -4.64
C LEU A 68 3.47 -6.77 -3.64
N PRO A 69 3.01 -8.02 -3.91
CA PRO A 69 3.17 -9.12 -2.96
C PRO A 69 4.63 -9.49 -2.69
N LEU A 70 5.53 -9.25 -3.67
CA LEU A 70 6.96 -9.48 -3.50
C LEU A 70 7.57 -8.40 -2.60
N ALA A 71 7.19 -7.14 -2.81
CA ALA A 71 7.69 -6.02 -2.01
C ALA A 71 7.22 -6.14 -0.55
N GLU A 72 5.95 -6.48 -0.32
CA GLU A 72 5.40 -6.78 1.02
C GLU A 72 6.19 -7.92 1.69
N PHE A 73 6.38 -9.05 0.98
CA PHE A 73 7.11 -10.19 1.53
C PHE A 73 8.54 -9.84 1.95
N PHE A 74 9.29 -9.11 1.12
CA PHE A 74 10.66 -8.72 1.44
C PHE A 74 10.73 -7.66 2.54
N SER A 75 9.76 -6.75 2.62
CA SER A 75 9.64 -5.79 3.72
C SER A 75 9.36 -6.50 5.04
N ASP A 76 8.40 -7.43 5.07
CA ASP A 76 8.07 -8.24 6.25
C ASP A 76 9.28 -9.06 6.72
N LEU A 77 10.00 -9.70 5.78
CA LEU A 77 11.20 -10.49 6.07
C LEU A 77 12.32 -9.63 6.68
N ALA A 78 12.41 -8.36 6.28
CA ALA A 78 13.36 -7.40 6.84
C ALA A 78 12.90 -6.81 8.19
N GLY A 79 11.75 -7.22 8.73
CA GLY A 79 11.16 -6.66 9.95
C GLY A 79 10.54 -5.27 9.76
N GLY A 80 10.24 -4.90 8.51
CA GLY A 80 9.65 -3.63 8.14
C GLY A 80 8.20 -3.76 7.65
N VAL A 81 7.69 -2.68 7.06
CA VAL A 81 6.37 -2.62 6.41
C VAL A 81 6.57 -2.05 5.01
N TYR A 82 5.95 -2.65 4.01
CA TYR A 82 5.92 -2.07 2.68
C TYR A 82 4.90 -0.93 2.64
N GLN A 83 5.36 0.28 2.31
CA GLN A 83 4.50 1.44 2.09
C GLN A 83 4.70 1.91 0.64
N PRO A 84 3.70 1.75 -0.25
CA PRO A 84 3.80 2.29 -1.59
C PRO A 84 3.83 3.82 -1.54
N VAL A 85 4.78 4.42 -2.26
CA VAL A 85 4.78 5.87 -2.52
C VAL A 85 3.81 6.09 -3.67
N LEU A 86 2.59 6.54 -3.37
CA LEU A 86 1.62 6.89 -4.39
C LEU A 86 2.05 8.21 -5.05
N PRO A 87 2.28 8.24 -6.38
CA PRO A 87 2.70 9.46 -7.09
C PRO A 87 1.56 10.47 -7.25
N ALA A 88 0.41 10.26 -6.61
CA ALA A 88 -0.61 11.28 -6.45
C ALA A 88 -0.04 12.38 -5.52
N ALA A 89 0.60 13.36 -6.15
CA ALA A 89 1.05 14.66 -5.65
C ALA A 89 1.25 14.76 -4.12
N ASP A 90 2.51 14.85 -3.70
CA ASP A 90 2.97 15.34 -2.38
C ASP A 90 2.83 14.42 -1.14
N VAL A 91 2.77 13.09 -1.29
CA VAL A 91 2.85 12.20 -0.11
C VAL A 91 4.30 11.92 0.30
N ILE A 92 4.88 12.83 1.09
CA ILE A 92 6.24 12.74 1.65
C ILE A 92 6.24 11.83 2.91
N SER A 93 6.09 10.51 2.76
CA SER A 93 6.12 9.51 3.87
C SER A 93 4.99 9.59 4.92
N LEU A 94 4.74 8.48 5.64
CA LEU A 94 3.82 8.43 6.79
C LEU A 94 4.11 9.52 7.84
N TYR A 95 5.37 9.90 8.00
CA TYR A 95 5.78 10.95 8.92
C TYR A 95 5.29 12.34 8.49
N ALA A 96 5.39 12.73 7.21
CA ALA A 96 4.82 14.03 6.81
C ALA A 96 3.30 14.00 6.80
N ARG A 97 2.67 12.83 6.56
CA ARG A 97 1.22 12.69 6.68
C ARG A 97 0.73 12.89 8.11
N CYS A 98 1.46 12.37 9.09
CA CYS A 98 1.23 12.63 10.51
C CYS A 98 1.52 14.10 10.86
N GLY A 99 2.62 14.65 10.36
CA GLY A 99 3.02 16.04 10.57
C GLY A 99 2.01 17.03 10.04
N LEU A 100 1.43 16.77 8.86
CA LEU A 100 0.41 17.62 8.26
C LEU A 100 -0.83 17.69 9.17
N VAL A 101 -1.41 16.56 9.60
CA VAL A 101 -2.59 16.61 10.45
C VAL A 101 -2.30 17.20 11.83
N ALA A 102 -1.13 16.92 12.41
CA ALA A 102 -0.73 17.56 13.66
C ALA A 102 -0.62 19.09 13.51
N LYS A 103 -0.03 19.57 12.40
CA LYS A 103 0.08 21.00 12.07
C LYS A 103 -1.31 21.64 11.95
N GLU A 104 -2.14 21.15 11.04
CA GLU A 104 -3.45 21.76 10.74
C GLU A 104 -4.36 21.76 11.98
N CYS A 105 -4.39 20.66 12.75
CA CYS A 105 -5.18 20.62 13.99
C CYS A 105 -4.61 21.54 15.09
N GLY A 106 -3.27 21.68 15.17
CA GLY A 106 -2.61 22.58 16.10
C GLY A 106 -2.86 24.05 15.78
N GLU A 107 -2.79 24.43 14.51
CA GLU A 107 -3.08 25.79 14.01
C GLU A 107 -4.54 26.16 14.27
N ALA A 108 -5.49 25.26 13.97
CA ALA A 108 -6.91 25.44 14.28
C ALA A 108 -7.16 25.62 15.79
N GLN A 109 -6.52 24.80 16.64
CA GLN A 109 -6.66 24.92 18.10
C GLN A 109 -6.10 26.25 18.61
N ALA A 110 -4.92 26.66 18.14
CA ALA A 110 -4.30 27.92 18.52
C ALA A 110 -5.16 29.13 18.11
N ALA A 111 -5.67 29.13 16.88
CA ALA A 111 -6.53 30.19 16.37
C ALA A 111 -7.87 30.26 17.15
N ALA A 112 -8.47 29.11 17.48
CA ALA A 112 -9.71 29.07 18.27
C ALA A 112 -9.52 29.62 19.69
N ILE A 113 -8.40 29.29 20.35
CA ILE A 113 -8.06 29.84 21.67
C ILE A 113 -7.86 31.36 21.59
N GLN A 114 -7.12 31.82 20.57
CA GLN A 114 -6.89 33.25 20.35
C GLN A 114 -8.21 34.01 20.11
N ALA A 115 -9.10 33.47 19.27
CA ALA A 115 -10.40 34.06 19.01
C ALA A 115 -11.30 34.11 20.26
N ALA A 116 -11.23 33.10 21.12
CA ALA A 116 -11.97 33.07 22.38
C ALA A 116 -11.47 34.14 23.37
N ASP A 117 -10.17 34.42 23.37
CA ASP A 117 -9.54 35.44 24.21
C ASP A 117 -9.87 36.86 23.70
N THR A 118 -9.64 37.12 22.42
CA THR A 118 -9.80 38.49 21.86
C THR A 118 -11.24 38.84 21.55
N ARG A 119 -12.08 37.85 21.22
CA ARG A 119 -13.46 38.01 20.71
C ARG A 119 -13.56 38.98 19.52
N SER A 120 -12.45 39.16 18.81
CA SER A 120 -12.37 40.03 17.64
C SER A 120 -13.02 39.33 16.45
N PRO A 121 -13.88 40.02 15.67
CA PRO A 121 -14.44 39.45 14.44
C PRO A 121 -13.39 38.88 13.50
N ARG A 122 -12.24 39.57 13.37
CA ARG A 122 -11.12 39.13 12.55
C ARG A 122 -10.50 37.81 13.04
N ASP A 123 -10.35 37.64 14.35
CA ASP A 123 -9.73 36.45 14.91
C ASP A 123 -10.71 35.27 14.87
N ILE A 124 -12.01 35.54 14.99
CA ILE A 124 -13.07 34.55 14.78
C ILE A 124 -13.05 34.05 13.32
N GLU A 125 -13.02 34.95 12.34
CA GLU A 125 -12.91 34.58 10.91
C GLU A 125 -11.63 33.78 10.62
N ALA A 126 -10.50 34.17 11.23
CA ALA A 126 -9.26 33.42 11.11
C ALA A 126 -9.40 32.02 11.70
N ALA A 127 -9.99 31.88 12.90
CA ALA A 127 -10.22 30.59 13.53
C ALA A 127 -11.15 29.67 12.72
N GLU A 128 -12.24 30.21 12.15
CA GLU A 128 -13.13 29.45 11.28
C GLU A 128 -12.39 28.90 10.05
N ARG A 129 -11.54 29.72 9.42
CA ARG A 129 -10.71 29.27 8.29
C ARG A 129 -9.74 28.15 8.66
N GLU A 130 -9.00 28.29 9.76
CA GLU A 130 -8.05 27.25 10.20
C GLU A 130 -8.80 25.95 10.61
N ILE A 131 -9.99 26.07 11.20
CA ILE A 131 -10.86 24.92 11.51
C ILE A 131 -11.29 24.20 10.22
N ASP A 132 -11.70 24.94 9.19
CA ASP A 132 -12.09 24.35 7.90
C ASP A 132 -10.92 23.62 7.22
N GLU A 133 -9.71 24.19 7.28
CA GLU A 133 -8.48 23.57 6.77
C GLU A 133 -8.17 22.24 7.50
N ALA A 134 -8.31 22.23 8.83
CA ALA A 134 -8.17 21.02 9.65
C ALA A 134 -9.24 19.96 9.33
N ILE A 135 -10.51 20.37 9.18
CA ILE A 135 -11.62 19.46 8.79
C ILE A 135 -11.32 18.84 7.43
N ALA A 136 -10.91 19.65 6.45
CA ALA A 136 -10.57 19.15 5.12
C ALA A 136 -9.43 18.12 5.17
N SER A 137 -8.42 18.37 5.99
CA SER A 137 -7.31 17.43 6.23
C SER A 137 -7.78 16.10 6.81
N LEU A 138 -8.60 16.13 7.85
CA LEU A 138 -9.17 14.93 8.49
C LEU A 138 -10.11 14.15 7.55
N VAL A 139 -10.92 14.86 6.74
CA VAL A 139 -11.79 14.21 5.75
C VAL A 139 -10.97 13.48 4.68
N ARG A 140 -9.88 14.07 4.18
CA ARG A 140 -8.95 13.40 3.26
C ARG A 140 -8.35 12.14 3.89
N GLN A 141 -7.93 12.20 5.15
CA GLN A 141 -7.42 11.02 5.84
C GLN A 141 -8.47 9.92 6.00
N ARG A 142 -9.69 10.28 6.41
CA ARG A 142 -10.81 9.33 6.51
C ARG A 142 -11.12 8.66 5.17
N ALA A 143 -11.06 9.40 4.07
CA ALA A 143 -11.29 8.86 2.73
C ALA A 143 -10.23 7.80 2.37
N ALA A 144 -8.95 8.08 2.64
CA ALA A 144 -7.87 7.14 2.39
C ALA A 144 -7.95 5.86 3.24
N LEU A 145 -8.31 5.97 4.53
CA LEU A 145 -8.56 4.79 5.37
C LEU A 145 -9.71 3.92 4.84
N ARG A 146 -10.75 4.55 4.27
CA ARG A 146 -11.85 3.83 3.64
C ARG A 146 -11.43 3.11 2.35
N SER A 147 -10.56 3.70 1.53
CA SER A 147 -10.06 3.03 0.33
C SER A 147 -9.19 1.82 0.67
N GLU A 148 -8.38 1.89 1.72
CA GLU A 148 -7.55 0.77 2.18
C GLU A 148 -8.43 -0.39 2.71
N ARG A 149 -9.53 -0.07 3.42
CA ARG A 149 -10.47 -1.07 3.94
C ARG A 149 -11.28 -1.80 2.86
N GLY A 150 -11.46 -1.20 1.67
CA GLY A 150 -12.17 -1.82 0.55
C GLY A 150 -11.28 -2.69 -0.36
N ALA A 151 -9.96 -2.68 -0.13
CA ALA A 151 -8.97 -3.43 -0.90
C ALA A 151 -8.50 -4.74 -0.20
N ALA A 152 -9.00 -5.00 1.01
CA ALA A 152 -8.74 -6.21 1.81
C ALA A 152 -9.91 -7.20 1.71
#